data_AF-A0A972XX96-F1
#
_entry.id   AF-A0A972XX96-F1
#
_cell.length_a   1.000
_cell.length_b   1.000
_cell.length_c   1.000
_cell.angle_alpha   90.00
_cell.angle_beta   90.00
_cell.angle_gamma   90.00
#
_symmetry.space_group_name_H-M   'P 1'
#
loop_
_entity.id
_entity.type
_entity.pdbx_description
1 polymer ?
#
loop_
_entity_poly.entity_id
_entity_poly.type
_entity_poly.pdbx_seq_one_letter_code
_entity_poly.pdbx_strand_id
1 'polypeptide(L)'
;METFFKKFKNSFTNQKDNLDFFSKVFFSIFLLAILLSSILGFALSTEDNLAWVVTISTLSSLFGSVTVFLLATKNYNGYIYGVIQVIFYGIVSIYWSLWGQVFLSFAIYLPANISGYFLWKTHIERKYRTKSRDISNEKFLVIIIIALLAAVGISYIFKSFTNN
;
A
#
# COMPACT_ATOMS: atom_id res chain seq x y z
N MET A 1 2.81 -7.58 -22.50
CA MET A 1 3.52 -6.72 -21.53
C MET A 1 3.47 -5.24 -21.93
N GLU A 2 3.64 -4.88 -23.20
CA GLU A 2 3.60 -3.49 -23.69
C GLU A 2 2.29 -2.74 -23.41
N THR A 3 1.14 -3.40 -23.53
CA THR A 3 -0.19 -2.78 -23.33
C THR A 3 -0.39 -2.31 -21.88
N PHE A 4 0.19 -3.02 -20.91
CA PHE A 4 0.16 -2.66 -19.49
C PHE A 4 1.05 -1.44 -19.22
N PHE A 5 2.27 -1.42 -19.76
CA PHE A 5 3.19 -0.28 -19.62
C PHE A 5 2.69 0.99 -20.33
N LYS A 6 1.99 0.85 -21.46
CA LYS A 6 1.36 1.98 -22.15
C LYS A 6 0.19 2.56 -21.34
N LYS A 7 -0.66 1.70 -20.76
CA LYS A 7 -1.72 2.11 -19.82
C LYS A 7 -1.15 2.73 -18.55
N PHE A 8 -0.07 2.15 -18.00
CA PHE A 8 0.69 2.67 -16.86
C PHE A 8 1.15 4.10 -17.13
N LYS A 9 1.89 4.31 -18.24
CA LYS A 9 2.43 5.61 -18.60
C LYS A 9 1.30 6.61 -18.80
N ASN A 10 0.28 6.25 -19.59
CA ASN A 10 -0.85 7.15 -19.85
C ASN A 10 -1.66 7.49 -18.59
N SER A 11 -1.80 6.57 -17.63
CA SER A 11 -2.47 6.84 -16.36
C SER A 11 -1.65 7.79 -15.49
N PHE A 12 -0.32 7.63 -15.46
CA PHE A 12 0.57 8.48 -14.68
C PHE A 12 0.72 9.89 -15.28
N THR A 13 0.89 9.99 -16.61
CA THR A 13 1.08 11.28 -17.30
C THR A 13 -0.18 12.16 -17.25
N ASN A 14 -1.37 11.59 -17.53
CA ASN A 14 -2.63 12.35 -17.48
C ASN A 14 -2.96 12.87 -16.06
N GLN A 15 -2.38 12.27 -15.03
CA GLN A 15 -2.64 12.65 -13.64
C GLN A 15 -1.67 13.75 -13.18
N LYS A 16 -0.39 13.66 -13.58
CA LYS A 16 0.67 14.63 -13.30
C LYS A 16 0.30 16.06 -13.70
N ASP A 17 -0.47 16.25 -14.77
CA ASP A 17 -0.80 17.58 -15.29
C ASP A 17 -1.90 18.30 -14.51
N ASN A 18 -2.66 17.59 -13.67
CA ASN A 18 -3.82 18.14 -12.94
C ASN A 18 -3.62 18.09 -11.41
N LEU A 19 -2.36 18.07 -10.99
CA LEU A 19 -1.91 17.95 -9.61
C LEU A 19 -1.42 19.28 -9.09
N ASP A 20 -1.87 19.60 -7.88
CA ASP A 20 -1.41 20.77 -7.13
C ASP A 20 0.10 20.69 -6.87
N PHE A 21 0.76 21.86 -6.89
CA PHE A 21 2.22 21.97 -6.77
C PHE A 21 2.72 21.27 -5.50
N PHE A 22 2.00 21.43 -4.39
CA PHE A 22 2.30 20.79 -3.11
C PHE A 22 2.39 19.26 -3.21
N SER A 23 1.43 18.63 -3.90
CA SER A 23 1.38 17.17 -4.04
C SER A 23 2.57 16.62 -4.85
N LYS A 24 3.03 17.38 -5.86
CA LYS A 24 4.20 17.02 -6.67
C LYS A 24 5.49 17.10 -5.86
N VAL A 25 5.66 18.19 -5.10
CA VAL A 25 6.83 18.39 -4.23
C VAL A 25 6.88 17.31 -3.16
N PHE A 26 5.76 17.07 -2.46
CA PHE A 26 5.69 16.07 -1.40
C PHE A 26 5.99 14.66 -1.90
N PHE A 27 5.40 14.27 -3.03
CA PHE A 27 5.68 12.98 -3.67
C PHE A 27 7.16 12.84 -4.07
N SER A 28 7.77 13.93 -4.57
CA SER A 28 9.18 13.93 -4.95
C SER A 28 10.11 13.79 -3.75
N ILE A 29 9.79 14.46 -2.63
CA ILE A 29 10.51 14.31 -1.36
C ILE A 29 10.42 12.86 -0.87
N PHE A 30 9.23 12.24 -0.93
CA PHE A 30 9.05 10.84 -0.54
C PHE A 30 9.90 9.88 -1.37
N LEU A 31 9.92 10.05 -2.70
CA LEU A 31 10.76 9.24 -3.57
C LEU A 31 12.24 9.43 -3.28
N LEU A 32 12.68 10.67 -3.04
CA LEU A 32 14.07 10.96 -2.71
C LEU A 32 14.47 10.34 -1.36
N ALA A 33 13.60 10.39 -0.36
CA ALA A 33 13.82 9.73 0.93
C ALA A 33 13.97 8.21 0.79
N ILE A 34 13.15 7.56 -0.06
CA ILE A 34 13.27 6.13 -0.34
C ILE A 34 14.59 5.81 -1.01
N LEU A 35 15.03 6.62 -1.98
CA LEU A 35 16.31 6.40 -2.64
C LEU A 35 17.48 6.54 -1.66
N LEU A 36 17.47 7.58 -0.82
CA LEU A 36 18.47 7.77 0.23
C LEU A 36 18.51 6.61 1.23
N SER A 37 17.34 6.16 1.71
CA SER A 37 17.28 5.02 2.64
C SER A 37 17.78 3.73 1.99
N SER A 38 17.53 3.56 0.69
CA SER A 38 18.00 2.40 -0.07
C SER A 38 19.52 2.42 -0.23
N ILE A 39 20.12 3.56 -0.57
CA ILE A 39 21.58 3.74 -0.65
C ILE A 39 22.23 3.41 0.70
N LEU A 40 21.69 3.94 1.80
CA LEU A 40 22.17 3.61 3.14
C LEU A 40 22.00 2.12 3.46
N GLY A 41 20.87 1.52 3.09
CA GLY A 41 20.63 0.09 3.27
C GLY A 41 21.66 -0.77 2.54
N PHE A 42 22.02 -0.42 1.31
CA PHE A 42 23.09 -1.10 0.56
C PHE A 42 24.48 -0.83 1.16
N ALA A 43 24.78 0.40 1.59
CA ALA A 43 26.06 0.74 2.20
C ALA A 43 26.31 0.02 3.54
N LEU A 44 25.23 -0.27 4.28
CA LEU A 44 25.27 -1.00 5.56
C LEU A 44 25.13 -2.52 5.39
N SER A 45 24.80 -3.00 4.20
CA SER A 45 24.69 -4.44 3.92
C SER A 45 26.09 -5.02 3.79
N THR A 46 26.63 -5.53 4.90
CA THR A 46 27.96 -6.16 4.96
C THR A 46 27.97 -7.60 4.42
N GLU A 47 26.80 -8.19 4.17
CA GLU A 47 26.67 -9.54 3.61
C GLU A 47 25.88 -9.53 2.29
N ASP A 48 26.33 -10.31 1.31
CA ASP A 48 25.65 -10.47 0.00
C ASP A 48 24.19 -10.93 0.15
N ASN A 49 23.89 -11.64 1.24
CA ASN A 49 22.56 -12.17 1.52
C ASN A 49 21.56 -11.11 2.02
N LEU A 50 21.98 -9.86 2.24
CA LEU A 50 21.10 -8.73 2.60
C LEU A 50 20.74 -7.85 1.40
N ALA A 51 21.53 -7.88 0.33
CA ALA A 51 21.33 -7.04 -0.86
C ALA A 51 19.97 -7.28 -1.53
N TRP A 52 19.53 -8.55 -1.60
CA TRP A 52 18.21 -8.88 -2.15
C TRP A 52 17.07 -8.37 -1.26
N VAL A 53 17.23 -8.40 0.07
CA VAL A 53 16.24 -7.89 1.03
C VAL A 53 16.09 -6.38 0.87
N VAL A 54 17.20 -5.65 0.77
CA VAL A 54 17.20 -4.20 0.52
C VAL A 54 16.52 -3.89 -0.81
N THR A 55 16.81 -4.66 -1.86
CA THR A 55 16.19 -4.51 -3.18
C THR A 55 14.67 -4.66 -3.12
N ILE A 56 14.17 -5.76 -2.52
CA ILE A 56 12.73 -6.01 -2.41
C ILE A 56 12.06 -4.97 -1.50
N SER A 57 12.73 -4.54 -0.42
CA SER A 57 12.23 -3.49 0.48
C SER A 57 12.11 -2.14 -0.23
N THR A 58 13.06 -1.83 -1.10
CA THR A 58 13.05 -0.63 -1.95
C THR A 58 11.87 -0.67 -2.92
N LEU A 59 11.71 -1.79 -3.64
CA LEU A 59 10.59 -1.99 -4.55
C LEU A 59 9.25 -1.87 -3.83
N SER A 60 9.11 -2.53 -2.68
CA SER A 60 7.93 -2.43 -1.82
C SER A 60 7.59 -0.98 -1.49
N SER A 61 8.59 -0.20 -1.06
CA SER A 61 8.42 1.22 -0.69
C SER A 61 8.02 2.10 -1.89
N LEU A 62 8.60 1.85 -3.07
CA LEU A 62 8.24 2.55 -4.30
C LEU A 62 6.81 2.25 -4.72
N PHE A 63 6.43 0.98 -4.78
CA PHE A 63 5.07 0.57 -5.12
C PHE A 63 4.04 1.07 -4.08
N GLY A 64 4.40 1.09 -2.80
CA GLY A 64 3.55 1.64 -1.74
C GLY A 64 3.31 3.15 -1.91
N SER A 65 4.37 3.91 -2.19
CA SER A 65 4.26 5.35 -2.44
C SER A 65 3.39 5.66 -3.65
N VAL A 66 3.57 4.91 -4.74
CA VAL A 66 2.73 5.02 -5.94
C VAL A 66 1.27 4.65 -5.64
N THR A 67 1.04 3.61 -4.84
CA THR A 67 -0.30 3.18 -4.42
C THR A 67 -1.03 4.31 -3.70
N VAL A 68 -0.44 4.86 -2.64
CA VAL A 68 -1.04 5.93 -1.85
C VAL A 68 -1.28 7.16 -2.70
N PHE A 69 -0.34 7.53 -3.56
CA PHE A 69 -0.48 8.68 -4.46
C PHE A 69 -1.64 8.53 -5.45
N LEU A 70 -1.78 7.35 -6.06
CA LEU A 70 -2.88 7.07 -7.00
C LEU A 70 -4.23 7.01 -6.27
N LEU A 71 -4.30 6.39 -5.09
CA LEU A 71 -5.53 6.32 -4.31
C LEU A 71 -5.95 7.70 -3.79
N ALA A 72 -5.02 8.54 -3.34
CA ALA A 72 -5.29 9.91 -2.92
C ALA A 72 -5.89 10.76 -4.06
N THR A 73 -5.48 10.48 -5.29
CA THR A 73 -6.01 11.14 -6.50
C THR A 73 -7.24 10.43 -7.09
N LYS A 74 -7.87 9.54 -6.30
CA LYS A 74 -9.07 8.73 -6.61
C LYS A 74 -8.90 7.73 -7.74
N ASN A 75 -7.68 7.40 -8.13
CA ASN A 75 -7.38 6.45 -9.21
C ASN A 75 -7.34 5.01 -8.69
N TYR A 76 -8.33 4.21 -9.09
CA TYR A 76 -8.45 2.81 -8.65
C TYR A 76 -7.31 1.90 -9.13
N ASN A 77 -6.50 2.31 -10.12
CA ASN A 77 -5.31 1.57 -10.51
C ASN A 77 -4.28 1.49 -9.35
N GLY A 78 -4.39 2.37 -8.34
CA GLY A 78 -3.62 2.28 -7.10
C GLY A 78 -3.68 0.89 -6.46
N TYR A 79 -4.84 0.22 -6.49
CA TYR A 79 -5.00 -1.13 -5.92
C TYR A 79 -4.11 -2.19 -6.60
N ILE A 80 -3.79 -2.06 -7.88
CA ILE A 80 -2.88 -2.99 -8.57
C ILE A 80 -1.47 -2.88 -7.99
N TYR A 81 -1.00 -1.65 -7.79
CA TYR A 81 0.30 -1.41 -7.17
C TYR A 81 0.30 -1.81 -5.68
N GLY A 82 -0.84 -1.67 -5.02
CA GLY A 82 -1.04 -2.15 -3.66
C GLY A 82 -0.85 -3.65 -3.55
N VAL A 83 -1.37 -4.44 -4.50
CA VAL A 83 -1.11 -5.89 -4.55
C VAL A 83 0.39 -6.19 -4.66
N ILE A 84 1.11 -5.51 -5.57
CA ILE A 84 2.56 -5.71 -5.74
C ILE A 84 3.32 -5.34 -4.47
N GLN A 85 2.99 -4.20 -3.86
CA GLN A 85 3.61 -3.74 -2.63
C GLN A 85 3.38 -4.72 -1.47
N VAL A 86 2.14 -5.17 -1.28
CA VAL A 86 1.78 -6.10 -0.20
C VAL A 86 2.52 -7.43 -0.34
N ILE A 87 2.71 -7.94 -1.56
CA ILE A 87 3.48 -9.16 -1.82
C ILE A 87 4.95 -8.95 -1.42
N PHE A 88 5.59 -7.87 -1.90
CA PHE A 88 6.99 -7.60 -1.57
C PHE A 88 7.19 -7.32 -0.08
N TYR A 89 6.31 -6.54 0.54
CA TYR A 89 6.36 -6.26 1.97
C TYR A 89 6.14 -7.51 2.81
N GLY A 90 5.21 -8.39 2.40
CA GLY A 90 4.97 -9.67 3.05
C GLY A 90 6.20 -10.58 3.01
N ILE A 91 6.88 -10.67 1.87
CA ILE A 91 8.13 -11.46 1.72
C ILE A 91 9.23 -10.91 2.64
N VAL A 92 9.44 -9.59 2.65
CA VAL A 92 10.43 -8.96 3.54
C VAL A 92 10.07 -9.17 5.01
N SER A 93 8.79 -9.11 5.35
CA SER A 93 8.33 -9.33 6.73
C SER A 93 8.56 -10.77 7.20
N ILE A 94 8.51 -11.77 6.31
CA ILE A 94 8.87 -13.15 6.63
C ILE A 94 10.37 -13.24 6.97
N TYR A 95 11.24 -12.60 6.18
CA TYR A 95 12.68 -12.61 6.43
C TYR A 95 13.04 -12.06 7.83
N TRP A 96 12.38 -10.98 8.24
CA TRP A 96 12.58 -10.37 9.57
C TRP A 96 11.72 -10.99 10.68
N SER A 97 11.02 -12.11 10.42
CA SER A 97 10.12 -12.78 11.38
C SER A 97 9.04 -11.86 11.98
N LEU A 98 8.60 -10.86 11.21
CA LEU A 98 7.54 -9.92 11.60
C LEU A 98 6.15 -10.52 11.31
N TRP A 99 5.80 -11.59 12.02
CA TRP A 99 4.59 -12.40 11.74
C TRP A 99 3.27 -11.62 11.74
N GLY A 100 3.16 -10.57 12.56
CA GLY A 100 2.01 -9.68 12.53
C GLY A 100 1.85 -8.94 11.19
N GLN A 101 2.96 -8.50 10.59
CA GLN A 101 2.97 -7.85 9.28
C GLN A 101 2.73 -8.85 8.15
N VAL A 102 3.24 -10.08 8.28
CA VAL A 102 2.98 -11.17 7.34
C VAL A 102 1.48 -11.47 7.27
N PHE A 103 0.84 -11.65 8.43
CA PHE A 103 -0.59 -11.88 8.52
C PHE A 103 -1.39 -10.72 7.94
N LEU A 104 -1.08 -9.49 8.35
CA LEU A 104 -1.78 -8.30 7.86
C LEU A 104 -1.63 -8.13 6.34
N SER A 105 -0.44 -8.41 5.80
CA SER A 105 -0.16 -8.30 4.37
C SER A 105 -0.96 -9.34 3.58
N PHE A 106 -0.77 -10.63 3.87
CA PHE A 106 -1.35 -11.68 3.03
C PHE A 106 -2.82 -11.97 3.34
N ALA A 107 -3.23 -11.94 4.60
CA ALA A 107 -4.59 -12.32 5.00
C ALA A 107 -5.59 -11.16 4.89
N ILE A 108 -5.13 -9.91 5.06
CA ILE A 108 -6.00 -8.73 5.10
C ILE A 108 -5.79 -7.85 3.87
N TYR A 109 -4.58 -7.32 3.67
CA TYR A 109 -4.35 -6.32 2.62
C TYR A 109 -4.38 -6.91 1.22
N LEU A 110 -3.88 -8.12 0.99
CA LEU A 110 -3.90 -8.74 -0.33
C LEU A 110 -5.33 -8.94 -0.85
N PRO A 111 -6.26 -9.62 -0.13
CA PRO A 111 -7.65 -9.73 -0.58
C PRO A 111 -8.38 -8.38 -0.60
N ALA A 112 -8.06 -7.46 0.32
CA ALA A 112 -8.65 -6.12 0.30
C ALA A 112 -8.24 -5.31 -0.93
N ASN A 113 -6.97 -5.37 -1.36
CA ASN A 113 -6.52 -4.69 -2.58
C ASN A 113 -7.14 -5.31 -3.83
N ILE A 114 -7.23 -6.64 -3.90
CA ILE A 114 -7.88 -7.34 -5.02
C ILE A 114 -9.37 -6.96 -5.09
N SER A 115 -10.10 -7.08 -3.98
CA SER A 115 -11.52 -6.73 -3.94
C SER A 115 -11.75 -5.25 -4.20
N GLY A 116 -10.90 -4.37 -3.66
CA GLY A 116 -10.89 -2.94 -3.93
C GLY A 116 -10.77 -2.64 -5.42
N TYR A 117 -9.83 -3.28 -6.13
CA TYR A 117 -9.71 -3.09 -7.57
C TYR A 117 -11.02 -3.39 -8.32
N PHE A 118 -11.66 -4.52 -8.04
CA PHE A 118 -12.89 -4.92 -8.72
C PHE A 118 -14.10 -4.05 -8.36
N LEU A 119 -14.28 -3.74 -7.06
CA LEU A 119 -15.38 -2.92 -6.58
C LEU A 119 -15.29 -1.48 -7.10
N TRP A 120 -14.09 -0.90 -7.14
CA TRP A 120 -13.90 0.48 -7.56
C TRP A 120 -13.86 0.65 -9.07
N LYS A 121 -13.51 -0.40 -9.82
CA LYS A 121 -13.59 -0.42 -11.28
C LYS A 121 -15.03 -0.24 -11.79
N THR A 122 -16.06 -0.61 -11.02
CA THR A 122 -17.47 -0.42 -11.40
C THR A 122 -18.04 0.93 -10.97
N HIS A 123 -17.34 1.68 -10.11
CA HIS A 123 -17.79 2.95 -9.53
C HIS A 123 -16.98 4.15 -10.04
N ILE A 124 -16.83 4.24 -11.37
CA ILE A 124 -16.05 5.29 -12.04
C ILE A 124 -16.91 6.52 -12.27
N GLU A 125 -16.42 7.69 -11.84
CA GLU A 125 -17.04 8.99 -12.12
C GLU A 125 -16.52 9.57 -13.45
N ARG A 126 -15.21 9.51 -13.69
CA ARG A 126 -14.57 10.02 -14.90
C ARG A 126 -13.24 9.30 -15.19
N LYS A 127 -13.11 8.66 -16.35
CA LYS A 127 -11.95 7.85 -16.79
C LYS A 127 -11.52 6.80 -15.75
N TYR A 128 -10.67 7.20 -14.79
CA TYR A 128 -10.10 6.37 -13.73
C TYR A 128 -10.41 6.88 -12.32
N ARG A 129 -11.11 8.02 -12.19
CA ARG A 129 -11.45 8.61 -10.89
C ARG A 129 -12.74 8.01 -10.34
N THR A 130 -12.68 7.62 -9.08
CA THR A 130 -13.79 7.03 -8.33
C THR A 130 -14.59 8.10 -7.58
N LYS A 131 -15.89 7.83 -7.36
CA LYS A 131 -16.75 8.71 -6.55
C LYS A 131 -16.40 8.57 -5.07
N SER A 132 -16.10 9.69 -4.41
CA SER A 132 -15.94 9.71 -2.94
C SER A 132 -17.28 9.96 -2.27
N ARG A 133 -17.48 9.37 -1.08
CA ARG A 133 -18.65 9.61 -0.24
C ARG A 133 -18.18 9.94 1.16
N ASP A 134 -18.75 10.98 1.74
CA ASP A 134 -18.49 11.34 3.12
C ASP A 134 -19.26 10.42 4.07
N ILE A 135 -18.61 10.05 5.17
CA ILE A 135 -19.19 9.23 6.24
C ILE A 135 -19.85 10.18 7.24
N SER A 136 -21.09 9.88 7.64
CA SER A 136 -21.78 10.66 8.68
C SER A 136 -21.18 10.42 10.06
N ASN A 137 -21.29 11.40 10.97
CA ASN A 137 -20.74 11.33 12.32
C ASN A 137 -21.26 10.11 13.11
N GLU A 138 -22.53 9.74 12.92
CA GLU A 138 -23.14 8.55 13.54
C GLU A 138 -22.45 7.26 13.07
N LYS A 139 -22.23 7.12 11.75
CA LYS A 139 -21.57 5.95 11.17
C LYS A 139 -20.09 5.90 11.58
N PHE A 140 -19.46 7.05 11.71
CA PHE A 140 -18.08 7.14 12.18
C PHE A 140 -17.93 6.62 13.62
N LEU A 141 -18.83 6.99 14.53
CA LEU A 141 -18.85 6.45 15.90
C LEU A 141 -19.05 4.94 15.92
N VAL A 142 -19.98 4.41 15.10
CA VAL A 142 -20.20 2.97 14.98
C VAL A 142 -18.93 2.25 14.51
N ILE A 143 -18.22 2.80 13.52
CA ILE A 143 -16.96 2.22 13.04
C ILE A 143 -15.90 2.19 14.15
N ILE A 144 -15.80 3.24 14.97
CA ILE A 144 -14.86 3.27 16.11
C ILE A 144 -15.20 2.17 17.12
N ILE A 145 -16.46 2.02 17.50
CA ILE A 145 -16.89 1.01 18.46
C ILE A 145 -16.58 -0.39 17.93
N ILE A 146 -16.89 -0.67 16.65
CA ILE A 146 -16.58 -1.95 16.01
C ILE A 146 -15.06 -2.19 16.00
N ALA A 147 -14.25 -1.18 15.68
CA ALA A 147 -12.80 -1.30 15.66
C ALA A 147 -12.24 -1.62 17.06
N LEU A 148 -12.75 -0.99 18.12
CA LEU A 148 -12.35 -1.28 19.50
C LEU A 148 -12.73 -2.70 19.92
N LEU A 149 -13.95 -3.14 19.62
CA LEU A 149 -14.40 -4.51 19.91
C LEU A 149 -13.57 -5.54 19.14
N ALA A 150 -13.27 -5.28 17.87
CA ALA A 150 -12.42 -6.14 17.06
C ALA A 150 -10.99 -6.21 17.61
N ALA A 151 -10.41 -5.10 18.05
CA ALA A 151 -9.09 -5.07 18.66
C ALA A 151 -9.04 -5.94 19.92
N VAL A 152 -10.02 -5.78 20.81
CA VAL A 152 -10.13 -6.60 22.03
C VAL A 152 -10.32 -8.08 21.68
N GLY A 153 -11.21 -8.40 20.73
CA GLY A 153 -11.46 -9.77 20.29
C GLY A 153 -10.20 -10.44 19.72
N ILE A 154 -9.45 -9.73 18.89
CA ILE A 154 -8.17 -10.20 18.35
C ILE A 154 -7.17 -10.44 19.49
N SER A 155 -7.07 -9.55 20.48
CA SER A 155 -6.18 -9.76 21.65
C SER A 155 -6.50 -11.04 22.42
N TYR A 156 -7.77 -11.40 22.60
CA TYR A 156 -8.15 -12.66 23.24
C TYR A 156 -7.74 -13.88 22.42
N ILE A 157 -7.92 -13.84 21.10
CA ILE A 157 -7.49 -14.90 20.19
C ILE A 157 -5.98 -15.10 20.28
N PHE A 158 -5.21 -14.01 20.21
CA PHE A 158 -3.75 -14.08 20.36
C PHE A 158 -3.33 -14.68 21.71
N LYS A 159 -3.98 -14.28 22.81
CA LYS A 159 -3.71 -14.87 24.12
C LYS A 159 -3.95 -16.37 24.16
N SER A 160 -4.96 -16.87 23.45
CA SER A 160 -5.25 -18.31 23.35
C SER A 160 -4.17 -19.09 22.61
N PHE A 161 -3.47 -18.46 21.65
CA PHE A 161 -2.35 -19.09 20.94
C PHE A 161 -1.05 -19.07 21.74
N THR A 162 -0.89 -18.16 22.70
CA THR A 162 0.32 -18.04 23.53
C THR A 162 0.29 -18.90 24.81
N ASN A 163 -0.90 -19.26 25.30
CA ASN A 163 -1.07 -20.02 26.54
C ASN A 163 -1.09 -21.55 26.35
N ASN A 164 -0.85 -22.06 25.15
CA ASN A 164 -0.56 -23.47 24.85
C ASN A 164 0.93 -23.63 24.53
#